data_AF-A0A5C3L9Z5-F1
#
_entry.id   AF-A0A5C3L9Z5-F1
#
_cell.length_a   1.000
_cell.length_b   1.000
_cell.length_c   1.000
_cell.angle_alpha   90.00
_cell.angle_beta   90.00
_cell.angle_gamma   90.00
#
_symmetry.space_group_name_H-M   'P 1'
#
loop_
_entity.id
_entity.type
_entity.pdbx_description
1 polymer ?
#
loop_
_entity_poly.entity_id
_entity_poly.type
_entity_poly.pdbx_seq_one_letter_code
_entity_poly.pdbx_strand_id
1 'polypeptide(L)'
;MSTGFPSGDFLILSLGSSRVLDVTNCETDDGTDIVLFVCKERSLNADSRNPWNDNQVFFIDGQGNLASKQSKHPIDVEEDRIVLRHRNDGVSLPAFHYSAATSEITIHTAPDPESDTDSYVLSYIPKYNPRITLPNGYSIFLPPNGSFADITEEGGEDGESSTQGNLDTELDDSLEWIRQVQVVEYVEPASEKERNRRMWALLPIAD
;
A
#
# COMPACT_ATOMS: atom_id res chain seq x y z
N MET A 1 13.33 -13.44 -17.42
CA MET A 1 12.46 -12.37 -17.94
C MET A 1 12.82 -11.10 -17.21
N SER A 2 12.78 -9.94 -17.86
CA SER A 2 13.02 -8.67 -17.15
C SER A 2 11.84 -8.41 -16.22
N THR A 3 12.08 -8.12 -14.95
CA THR A 3 11.01 -7.80 -13.98
C THR A 3 10.47 -6.38 -14.18
N GLY A 4 11.12 -5.56 -15.00
CA GLY A 4 10.75 -4.15 -15.23
C GLY A 4 11.17 -3.20 -14.11
N PHE A 5 11.61 -3.70 -12.96
CA PHE A 5 12.15 -2.89 -11.88
C PHE A 5 13.58 -2.37 -12.19
N PRO A 6 13.97 -1.21 -11.63
CA PRO A 6 15.35 -0.72 -11.69
C PRO A 6 16.34 -1.72 -11.12
N SER A 7 17.56 -1.68 -11.62
CA SER A 7 18.69 -2.32 -10.94
C SER A 7 19.04 -1.55 -9.65
N GLY A 8 19.45 -2.27 -8.62
CA GLY A 8 19.88 -1.68 -7.35
C GLY A 8 18.73 -1.43 -6.37
N ASP A 9 18.94 -0.48 -5.46
CA ASP A 9 17.98 -0.10 -4.43
C ASP A 9 16.99 0.94 -4.97
N PHE A 10 15.72 0.84 -4.61
CA PHE A 10 14.70 1.81 -4.98
C PHE A 10 13.58 1.92 -3.94
N LEU A 11 12.86 3.05 -3.98
CA LEU A 11 11.58 3.21 -3.28
C LEU A 11 10.43 2.90 -4.25
N ILE A 12 9.31 2.40 -3.72
CA ILE A 12 8.07 2.19 -4.47
C ILE A 12 7.04 3.22 -3.99
N LEU A 13 6.76 4.24 -4.80
CA LEU A 13 5.84 5.34 -4.51
C LEU A 13 4.46 5.07 -5.11
N SER A 14 3.43 5.06 -4.28
CA SER A 14 2.03 5.10 -4.71
C SER A 14 1.69 6.49 -5.25
N LEU A 15 1.31 6.57 -6.52
CA LEU A 15 0.92 7.83 -7.15
C LEU A 15 -0.45 8.32 -6.68
N GLY A 16 -1.35 7.39 -6.30
CA GLY A 16 -2.69 7.75 -5.79
C GLY A 16 -2.69 8.36 -4.39
N SER A 17 -1.71 8.03 -3.54
CA SER A 17 -1.68 8.45 -2.12
C SER A 17 -0.44 9.26 -1.73
N SER A 18 0.53 9.44 -2.64
CA SER A 18 1.83 10.09 -2.37
C SER A 18 2.59 9.48 -1.18
N ARG A 19 2.46 8.17 -1.00
CA ARG A 19 3.10 7.38 0.06
C ARG A 19 3.96 6.27 -0.53
N VAL A 20 4.96 5.81 0.20
CA VAL A 20 5.87 4.74 -0.23
C VAL A 20 5.55 3.43 0.48
N LEU A 21 5.89 2.30 -0.13
CA LEU A 21 5.89 1.03 0.59
C LEU A 21 6.84 1.10 1.80
N ASP A 22 6.41 0.52 2.91
CA ASP A 22 7.10 0.53 4.20
C ASP A 22 6.85 -0.80 4.92
N VAL A 23 7.92 -1.44 5.37
CA VAL A 23 7.82 -2.60 6.28
C VAL A 23 7.42 -2.08 7.67
N THR A 24 6.26 -2.56 8.14
CA THR A 24 5.64 -2.09 9.38
C THR A 24 6.60 -2.16 10.57
N ASN A 25 6.68 -1.08 11.35
CA ASN A 25 7.50 -0.96 12.56
C ASN A 25 9.00 -1.29 12.38
N CYS A 26 9.51 -1.31 11.15
CA CYS A 26 10.87 -1.79 10.85
C CYS A 26 11.11 -3.24 11.34
N GLU A 27 10.04 -4.03 11.46
CA GLU A 27 10.10 -5.44 11.87
C GLU A 27 10.77 -6.29 10.79
N THR A 28 11.36 -7.41 11.22
CA THR A 28 12.06 -8.34 10.33
C THR A 28 11.48 -9.74 10.38
N ASP A 29 10.37 -9.91 11.09
CA ASP A 29 9.76 -11.21 11.34
C ASP A 29 9.02 -11.72 10.09
N ASP A 30 8.83 -13.04 10.02
CA ASP A 30 8.06 -13.66 8.94
C ASP A 30 6.59 -13.25 9.04
N GLY A 31 5.97 -12.94 7.90
CA GLY A 31 4.57 -12.50 7.86
C GLY A 31 4.36 -11.03 8.27
N THR A 32 5.41 -10.24 8.52
CA THR A 32 5.28 -8.80 8.78
C THR A 32 4.63 -8.09 7.59
N ASP A 33 3.58 -7.32 7.85
CA ASP A 33 2.83 -6.57 6.83
C ASP A 33 3.67 -5.48 6.17
N ILE A 34 3.47 -5.33 4.85
CA ILE A 34 3.94 -4.17 4.09
C ILE A 34 2.78 -3.20 3.89
N VAL A 35 2.98 -1.95 4.26
CA VAL A 35 1.97 -0.90 4.22
C VAL A 35 2.44 0.27 3.37
N LEU A 36 1.54 1.24 3.10
CA LEU A 36 1.96 2.57 2.64
C LEU A 36 2.17 3.49 3.83
N PHE A 37 3.30 4.19 3.81
CA PHE A 37 3.65 5.18 4.81
C PHE A 37 4.21 6.45 4.16
N VAL A 38 4.26 7.53 4.93
CA VAL A 38 4.90 8.78 4.49
C VAL A 38 6.38 8.49 4.20
N CYS A 39 6.90 9.03 3.08
CA CYS A 39 8.31 8.90 2.76
C CYS A 39 9.17 9.50 3.88
N LYS A 40 9.99 8.66 4.52
CA LYS A 40 10.95 9.06 5.55
C LYS A 40 12.27 9.54 4.94
N GLU A 41 12.48 9.22 3.67
CA GLU A 41 13.70 9.53 2.96
C GLU A 41 13.76 11.00 2.51
N ARG A 42 14.95 11.61 2.63
CA ARG A 42 15.20 12.99 2.21
C ARG A 42 16.18 13.07 1.05
N SER A 43 16.91 12.00 0.76
CA SER A 43 17.87 11.92 -0.33
C SER A 43 17.78 10.57 -1.04
N LEU A 44 17.78 10.60 -2.38
CA LEU A 44 17.88 9.39 -3.21
C LEU A 44 19.34 9.08 -3.61
N ASN A 45 20.31 9.61 -2.88
CA ASN A 45 21.72 9.28 -3.06
C ASN A 45 22.18 8.38 -1.89
N ALA A 46 22.80 7.24 -2.22
CA ALA A 46 23.15 6.18 -1.28
C ALA A 46 24.06 6.66 -0.13
N ASP A 47 25.04 7.50 -0.43
CA ASP A 47 26.01 8.01 0.56
C ASP A 47 25.39 9.02 1.55
N SER A 48 24.28 9.64 1.18
CA SER A 48 23.63 10.71 1.95
C SER A 48 22.30 10.28 2.59
N ARG A 49 21.85 9.07 2.29
CA ARG A 49 20.65 8.45 2.87
C ARG A 49 20.82 8.18 4.36
N ASN A 50 19.71 8.19 5.10
CA ASN A 50 19.67 7.66 6.46
C ASN A 50 19.38 6.14 6.46
N PRO A 51 20.33 5.28 6.88
CA PRO A 51 20.11 3.82 6.91
C PRO A 51 18.97 3.36 7.82
N TRP A 52 18.53 4.19 8.78
CA TRP A 52 17.36 3.88 9.61
C TRP A 52 16.03 3.86 8.84
N ASN A 53 16.03 4.34 7.59
CA ASN A 53 14.87 4.31 6.69
C ASN A 53 14.90 3.12 5.71
N ASP A 54 15.83 2.17 5.86
CA ASP A 54 15.96 1.03 4.93
C ASP A 54 14.72 0.12 4.89
N ASN A 55 13.80 0.25 5.84
CA ASN A 55 12.50 -0.42 5.84
C ASN A 55 11.54 0.09 4.72
N GLN A 56 11.87 1.21 4.06
CA GLN A 56 11.17 1.73 2.86
C GLN A 56 11.89 1.42 1.55
N VAL A 57 13.05 0.78 1.62
CA VAL A 57 13.91 0.52 0.47
C VAL A 57 13.76 -0.93 0.04
N PHE A 58 13.59 -1.14 -1.25
CA PHE A 58 13.41 -2.45 -1.86
C PHE A 58 14.43 -2.66 -2.98
N PHE A 59 14.63 -3.91 -3.37
CA PHE A 59 15.50 -4.29 -4.48
C PHE A 59 15.02 -5.60 -5.10
N ILE A 60 15.53 -5.92 -6.28
CA ILE A 60 15.37 -7.27 -6.87
C ILE A 60 16.54 -8.13 -6.45
N ASP A 61 16.27 -9.23 -5.76
CA ASP A 61 17.29 -10.14 -5.28
C ASP A 61 17.92 -10.99 -6.40
N GLY A 62 18.96 -11.76 -6.07
CA GLY A 62 19.65 -12.62 -7.05
C GLY A 62 18.81 -13.76 -7.63
N GLN A 63 17.62 -14.02 -7.09
CA GLN A 63 16.65 -14.99 -7.61
C GLN A 63 15.54 -14.32 -8.44
N GLY A 64 15.52 -12.98 -8.51
CA GLY A 64 14.52 -12.22 -9.25
C GLY A 64 13.29 -11.84 -8.43
N ASN A 65 13.29 -12.03 -7.10
CA ASN A 65 12.16 -11.65 -6.25
C ASN A 65 12.31 -10.20 -5.77
N LEU A 66 11.18 -9.52 -5.58
CA LEU A 66 11.14 -8.24 -4.87
C LEU A 66 11.45 -8.48 -3.39
N ALA A 67 12.39 -7.75 -2.81
CA ALA A 67 12.85 -7.96 -1.44
C ALA A 67 13.07 -6.65 -0.68
N SER A 68 12.89 -6.69 0.64
CA SER A 68 13.18 -5.55 1.53
C SER A 68 14.69 -5.39 1.76
N LYS A 69 15.19 -4.16 1.66
CA LYS A 69 16.60 -3.85 1.92
C LYS A 69 16.99 -4.13 3.37
N GLN A 70 16.11 -3.84 4.33
CA GLN A 70 16.43 -3.95 5.75
C GLN A 70 16.61 -5.42 6.17
N SER A 71 15.63 -6.27 5.88
CA SER A 71 15.62 -7.67 6.31
C SER A 71 16.29 -8.63 5.32
N LYS A 72 16.45 -8.21 4.05
CA LYS A 72 16.85 -9.06 2.91
C LYS A 72 15.86 -10.19 2.63
N HIS A 73 14.65 -10.11 3.18
CA HIS A 73 13.59 -11.07 2.95
C HIS A 73 12.75 -10.68 1.73
N PRO A 74 12.38 -11.64 0.86
CA PRO A 74 11.47 -11.39 -0.24
C PRO A 74 10.08 -10.98 0.26
N ILE A 75 9.33 -10.35 -0.63
CA ILE A 75 7.92 -10.03 -0.46
C ILE A 75 7.09 -11.21 -0.99
N ASP A 76 6.09 -11.59 -0.23
CA ASP A 76 5.14 -12.65 -0.55
C ASP A 76 3.70 -12.12 -0.50
N VAL A 77 2.76 -12.90 -1.02
CA VAL A 77 1.33 -12.62 -0.95
C VAL A 77 0.69 -13.64 -0.01
N GLU A 78 0.05 -13.14 1.05
CA GLU A 78 -0.78 -13.94 1.95
C GLU A 78 -2.22 -13.44 1.84
N GLU A 79 -3.15 -14.30 1.46
CA GLU A 79 -4.55 -13.90 1.23
C GLU A 79 -4.59 -12.73 0.22
N ASP A 80 -5.01 -11.54 0.65
CA ASP A 80 -5.08 -10.33 -0.17
C ASP A 80 -4.04 -9.27 0.21
N ARG A 81 -3.05 -9.60 1.05
CA ARG A 81 -2.03 -8.66 1.56
C ARG A 81 -0.62 -9.08 1.14
N ILE A 82 0.29 -8.10 1.14
CA ILE A 82 1.72 -8.35 0.92
C ILE A 82 2.48 -8.34 2.24
N VAL A 83 3.34 -9.33 2.42
CA VAL A 83 4.09 -9.55 3.67
C VAL A 83 5.57 -9.81 3.39
N LEU A 84 6.42 -9.62 4.41
CA LEU A 84 7.77 -10.17 4.41
C LEU A 84 7.71 -11.69 4.54
N ARG A 85 8.53 -12.40 3.75
CA ARG A 85 8.67 -13.85 3.86
C ARG A 85 10.10 -14.28 4.09
N HIS A 86 10.35 -14.98 5.19
CA HIS A 86 11.61 -15.67 5.44
C HIS A 86 11.80 -16.75 4.39
N ARG A 87 12.99 -16.81 3.80
CA ARG A 87 13.30 -17.85 2.82
C ARG A 87 13.34 -19.22 3.51
N ASN A 88 12.28 -19.98 3.32
CA ASN A 88 12.20 -21.39 3.67
C ASN A 88 12.27 -22.22 2.40
N ASP A 89 13.02 -23.32 2.45
CA ASP A 89 13.12 -24.25 1.32
C ASP A 89 11.73 -24.81 0.98
N GLY A 90 11.29 -24.62 -0.28
CA GLY A 90 10.07 -25.24 -0.81
C GLY A 90 8.83 -24.34 -0.92
N VAL A 91 8.89 -23.07 -0.50
CA VAL A 91 7.81 -22.10 -0.75
C VAL A 91 8.04 -21.43 -2.10
N SER A 92 7.05 -21.51 -3.01
CA SER A 92 7.10 -20.78 -4.27
C SER A 92 6.70 -19.33 -4.03
N LEU A 93 7.59 -18.39 -4.36
CA LEU A 93 7.33 -16.97 -4.22
C LEU A 93 6.65 -16.41 -5.47
N PRO A 94 5.79 -15.38 -5.32
CA PRO A 94 5.16 -14.70 -6.43
C PRO A 94 6.18 -13.89 -7.23
N ALA A 95 5.99 -13.85 -8.54
CA ALA A 95 6.78 -13.01 -9.43
C ALA A 95 6.14 -11.62 -9.54
N PHE A 96 6.86 -10.59 -9.11
CA PHE A 96 6.46 -9.20 -9.29
C PHE A 96 7.02 -8.65 -10.61
N HIS A 97 6.17 -7.94 -11.36
CA HIS A 97 6.56 -7.30 -12.60
C HIS A 97 6.06 -5.85 -12.63
N TYR A 98 6.94 -4.91 -12.96
CA TYR A 98 6.58 -3.51 -13.14
C TYR A 98 6.47 -3.16 -14.62
N SER A 99 5.34 -2.56 -15.01
CA SER A 99 5.14 -2.01 -16.34
C SER A 99 5.31 -0.49 -16.33
N ALA A 100 6.40 0.02 -16.90
CA ALA A 100 6.60 1.47 -17.03
C ALA A 100 5.57 2.16 -17.95
N ALA A 101 4.88 1.40 -18.81
CA ALA A 101 3.86 1.93 -19.70
C ALA A 101 2.53 2.21 -18.98
N THR A 102 2.14 1.35 -18.04
CA THR A 102 0.91 1.49 -17.25
C THR A 102 1.17 2.04 -15.85
N SER A 103 2.44 2.07 -15.43
CA SER A 103 2.86 2.32 -14.06
C SER A 103 2.27 1.32 -13.05
N GLU A 104 1.91 0.11 -13.47
CA GLU A 104 1.32 -0.90 -12.60
C GLU A 104 2.36 -1.94 -12.17
N ILE A 105 2.18 -2.49 -10.96
CA ILE A 105 2.91 -3.67 -10.49
C ILE A 105 1.95 -4.86 -10.57
N THR A 106 2.22 -5.77 -11.50
CA THR A 106 1.49 -7.03 -11.64
C THR A 106 2.18 -8.13 -10.85
N ILE A 107 1.39 -9.07 -10.34
CA ILE A 107 1.84 -10.16 -9.49
C ILE A 107 1.35 -11.46 -10.12
N HIS A 108 2.27 -12.39 -10.34
CA HIS A 108 1.96 -13.73 -10.82
C HIS A 108 2.32 -14.73 -9.73
N THR A 109 1.31 -15.36 -9.16
CA THR A 109 1.49 -16.48 -8.23
C THR A 109 1.86 -17.75 -9.00
N ALA A 110 2.40 -18.75 -8.31
CA ALA A 110 2.61 -20.05 -8.93
C ALA A 110 1.25 -20.59 -9.42
N PRO A 111 1.19 -21.19 -10.62
CA PRO A 111 -0.07 -21.69 -11.16
C PRO A 111 -0.63 -22.75 -10.21
N ASP A 112 -1.76 -22.42 -9.58
CA ASP A 112 -2.59 -23.42 -8.92
C ASP A 112 -3.23 -24.28 -10.02
N PRO A 113 -3.10 -25.63 -9.99
CA PRO A 113 -3.76 -26.50 -10.95
C PRO A 113 -5.29 -26.31 -11.02
N GLU A 114 -5.90 -25.68 -10.01
CA GLU A 114 -7.35 -25.39 -9.98
C GLU A 114 -7.71 -23.98 -10.47
N SER A 115 -6.75 -23.07 -10.70
CA SER A 115 -7.04 -21.69 -11.13
C SER A 115 -6.50 -21.34 -12.53
N ASP A 116 -7.38 -20.78 -13.37
CA ASP A 116 -7.10 -20.35 -14.73
C ASP A 116 -6.43 -18.97 -14.70
N THR A 117 -5.11 -18.92 -14.47
CA THR A 117 -4.26 -17.70 -14.50
C THR A 117 -4.64 -16.58 -13.52
N ASP A 118 -4.12 -16.71 -12.31
CA ASP A 118 -4.20 -15.71 -11.25
C ASP A 118 -3.20 -14.55 -11.48
N SER A 119 -3.53 -13.66 -12.41
CA SER A 119 -2.83 -12.39 -12.55
C SER A 119 -3.46 -11.38 -11.61
N TYR A 120 -2.66 -10.83 -10.70
CA TYR A 120 -3.11 -9.79 -9.79
C TYR A 120 -2.38 -8.46 -10.05
N VAL A 121 -2.92 -7.39 -9.49
CA VAL A 121 -2.31 -6.06 -9.46
C VAL A 121 -2.22 -5.54 -8.04
N LEU A 122 -1.11 -4.87 -7.74
CA LEU A 122 -0.91 -4.22 -6.45
C LEU A 122 -1.74 -2.93 -6.38
N SER A 123 -2.53 -2.79 -5.32
CA SER A 123 -3.38 -1.64 -5.02
C SER A 123 -3.28 -1.29 -3.53
N TYR A 124 -3.99 -0.27 -3.07
CA TYR A 124 -4.15 0.02 -1.65
C TYR A 124 -5.61 0.32 -1.31
N ILE A 125 -5.94 0.17 -0.02
CA ILE A 125 -7.28 0.46 0.52
C ILE A 125 -7.33 1.96 0.89
N PRO A 126 -8.15 2.78 0.21
CA PRO A 126 -8.31 4.18 0.56
C PRO A 126 -8.98 4.28 1.94
N LYS A 127 -8.61 5.30 2.73
CA LYS A 127 -9.27 5.57 4.01
C LYS A 127 -10.02 6.89 3.93
N TYR A 128 -11.31 6.82 4.23
CA TYR A 128 -12.15 7.99 4.31
C TYR A 128 -11.97 8.71 5.65
N ASN A 129 -11.93 10.03 5.61
CA ASN A 129 -12.01 10.87 6.78
C ASN A 129 -13.48 11.08 7.14
N PRO A 130 -13.97 10.59 8.29
CA PRO A 130 -15.36 10.82 8.67
C PRO A 130 -15.66 12.32 8.72
N ARG A 131 -16.79 12.70 8.12
CA ARG A 131 -17.29 14.07 8.08
C ARG A 131 -18.62 14.13 8.81
N ILE A 132 -18.79 15.14 9.67
CA ILE A 132 -20.10 15.48 10.24
C ILE A 132 -20.68 16.63 9.44
N THR A 133 -21.90 16.43 8.92
CA THR A 133 -22.67 17.50 8.30
C THR A 133 -23.55 18.15 9.36
N LEU A 134 -23.32 19.43 9.62
CA LEU A 134 -24.09 20.23 10.56
C LEU A 134 -25.46 20.62 9.96
N PRO A 135 -26.47 20.96 10.79
CA PRO A 135 -27.81 21.36 10.31
C PRO A 135 -27.83 22.57 9.36
N ASN A 136 -26.79 23.40 9.41
CA ASN A 136 -26.59 24.55 8.53
C ASN A 136 -25.93 24.17 7.17
N GLY A 137 -25.71 22.88 6.90
CA GLY A 137 -25.17 22.36 5.64
C GLY A 137 -23.64 22.35 5.54
N TYR A 138 -22.91 22.79 6.58
CA TYR A 138 -21.45 22.72 6.58
C TYR A 138 -20.96 21.33 7.00
N SER A 139 -19.91 20.84 6.35
CA SER A 139 -19.23 19.59 6.72
C SER A 139 -17.93 19.88 7.46
N ILE A 140 -17.73 19.24 8.60
CA ILE A 140 -16.51 19.34 9.42
C ILE A 140 -15.80 17.99 9.45
N PHE A 141 -14.47 18.00 9.29
CA PHE A 141 -13.63 16.82 9.42
C PHE A 141 -13.45 16.42 10.88
N LEU A 142 -13.51 15.12 11.17
CA LEU A 142 -13.13 14.62 12.50
C LEU A 142 -11.62 14.34 12.53
N PRO A 143 -10.90 14.70 13.61
CA PRO A 143 -9.51 14.32 13.74
C PRO A 143 -9.39 12.79 13.89
N PRO A 144 -8.31 12.17 13.36
CA PRO A 144 -8.02 10.76 13.59
C PRO A 144 -7.90 10.52 15.09
N ASN A 145 -8.49 9.41 15.57
CA ASN A 145 -8.48 8.97 16.97
C ASN A 145 -9.42 9.72 17.93
N GLY A 146 -10.35 10.54 17.43
CA GLY A 146 -11.55 10.99 18.13
C GLY A 146 -11.37 11.46 19.59
N SER A 147 -11.44 12.77 19.81
CA SER A 147 -12.28 13.24 20.91
C SER A 147 -13.16 14.39 20.41
N PHE A 148 -14.42 14.05 20.15
CA PHE A 148 -15.53 15.00 20.21
C PHE A 148 -16.14 14.99 21.62
N ALA A 149 -15.43 14.50 22.66
CA ALA A 149 -15.96 14.50 24.03
C ALA A 149 -16.09 15.92 24.64
N ASP A 150 -15.74 16.98 23.91
CA ASP A 150 -16.10 18.36 24.24
C ASP A 150 -17.35 18.85 23.49
N ILE A 151 -17.91 18.07 22.56
CA ILE A 151 -19.10 18.47 21.81
C ILE A 151 -20.32 17.85 22.48
N THR A 152 -20.52 18.38 23.70
CA THR A 152 -21.78 18.55 24.44
C THR A 152 -22.45 17.31 25.02
N GLU A 153 -22.34 17.23 26.35
CA GLU A 153 -23.37 16.71 27.24
C GLU A 153 -24.78 17.13 26.80
N GLU A 154 -25.70 16.17 26.96
CA GLU A 154 -27.16 16.26 27.01
C GLU A 154 -27.94 16.62 25.73
N GLY A 155 -28.63 15.59 25.21
CA GLY A 155 -30.03 15.76 24.79
C GLY A 155 -30.48 14.96 23.58
N GLY A 156 -31.25 13.91 23.81
CA GLY A 156 -32.35 13.54 22.91
C GLY A 156 -32.23 12.21 22.19
N GLU A 157 -33.24 11.37 22.40
CA GLU A 157 -33.46 10.01 21.93
C GLU A 157 -33.65 9.88 20.40
N ASP A 158 -33.42 8.65 19.92
CA ASP A 158 -33.93 8.04 18.69
C ASP A 158 -33.64 8.74 17.35
N GLY A 159 -32.41 8.57 16.87
CA GLY A 159 -32.05 8.81 15.47
C GLY A 159 -31.43 7.56 14.86
N GLU A 160 -32.21 6.82 14.07
CA GLU A 160 -31.70 5.74 13.22
C GLU A 160 -30.49 6.22 12.42
N SER A 161 -29.34 5.60 12.67
CA SER A 161 -28.14 5.80 11.87
C SER A 161 -28.39 5.22 10.48
N SER A 162 -28.94 6.04 9.60
CA SER A 162 -28.97 5.76 8.17
C SER A 162 -27.51 5.82 7.68
N THR A 163 -26.87 4.65 7.72
CA THR A 163 -25.63 4.38 7.00
C THR A 163 -25.97 4.43 5.52
N GLN A 164 -26.02 5.65 4.97
CA GLN A 164 -26.26 5.90 3.57
C GLN A 164 -24.98 5.50 2.82
N GLY A 165 -24.89 4.20 2.54
CA GLY A 165 -23.80 3.63 1.78
C GLY A 165 -23.78 4.14 0.34
N ASN A 166 -22.54 4.21 -0.16
CA ASN A 166 -22.16 3.61 -1.44
C ASN A 166 -22.02 4.51 -2.69
N LEU A 167 -21.58 5.76 -2.57
CA LEU A 167 -21.01 6.48 -3.73
C LEU A 167 -19.72 7.29 -3.47
N ASP A 168 -19.39 7.60 -2.22
CA ASP A 168 -18.21 8.41 -1.85
C ASP A 168 -17.02 7.61 -1.27
N THR A 169 -17.11 6.28 -1.25
CA THR A 169 -16.09 5.37 -0.69
C THR A 169 -14.75 5.38 -1.43
N GLU A 170 -14.63 6.14 -2.51
CA GLU A 170 -13.42 6.20 -3.34
C GLU A 170 -12.42 7.31 -2.95
N LEU A 171 -12.79 8.22 -2.03
CA LEU A 171 -11.92 9.33 -1.63
C LEU A 171 -11.00 8.90 -0.47
N ASP A 172 -9.69 8.97 -0.72
CA ASP A 172 -8.66 8.80 0.31
C ASP A 172 -8.27 10.16 0.91
N ASP A 173 -9.10 10.67 1.82
CA ASP A 173 -8.88 11.96 2.50
C ASP A 173 -8.55 11.83 4.00
N SER A 174 -8.38 10.59 4.50
CA SER A 174 -8.01 10.34 5.89
C SER A 174 -6.62 10.90 6.23
N LEU A 175 -6.53 11.55 7.39
CA LEU A 175 -5.27 12.05 7.96
C LEU A 175 -4.40 10.93 8.55
N GLU A 176 -4.87 9.69 8.57
CA GLU A 176 -4.04 8.56 8.97
C GLU A 176 -2.81 8.43 8.06
N TRP A 177 -1.68 8.08 8.65
CA TRP A 177 -0.42 7.96 7.90
C TRP A 177 -0.31 6.65 7.15
N ILE A 178 -0.90 5.59 7.71
CA ILE A 178 -0.80 4.21 7.20
C ILE A 178 -1.96 3.92 6.24
N ARG A 179 -1.67 3.29 5.10
CA ARG A 179 -2.67 2.58 4.28
C ARG A 179 -2.29 1.12 4.15
N GLN A 180 -3.30 0.27 4.18
CA GLN A 180 -3.11 -1.15 3.88
C GLN A 180 -2.92 -1.32 2.37
N VAL A 181 -1.88 -2.05 2.00
CA VAL A 181 -1.64 -2.48 0.62
C VAL A 181 -2.40 -3.78 0.43
N GLN A 182 -2.97 -3.96 -0.76
CA GLN A 182 -3.69 -5.18 -1.11
C GLN A 182 -3.36 -5.65 -2.52
N VAL A 183 -3.57 -6.93 -2.74
CA VAL A 183 -3.49 -7.59 -4.03
C VAL A 183 -4.92 -7.78 -4.53
N VAL A 184 -5.21 -7.36 -5.76
CA VAL A 184 -6.53 -7.52 -6.38
C VAL A 184 -6.40 -8.22 -7.71
N GLU A 185 -7.40 -9.03 -8.07
CA GLU A 185 -7.46 -9.67 -9.37
C GLU A 185 -7.32 -8.64 -10.49
N TYR A 186 -6.55 -8.97 -11.52
CA TYR A 186 -6.33 -8.07 -12.65
C TYR A 186 -7.62 -7.93 -13.47
N VAL A 187 -8.33 -6.83 -13.24
CA VAL A 187 -9.49 -6.39 -14.03
C VAL A 187 -9.20 -4.99 -14.53
N GLU A 188 -9.60 -4.62 -15.76
CA GLU A 188 -9.45 -3.24 -16.23
C GLU A 188 -10.11 -2.25 -15.23
N PRO A 189 -9.44 -1.15 -14.86
CA PRO A 189 -9.96 -0.24 -13.84
C PRO A 189 -11.27 0.41 -14.30
N ALA A 190 -12.31 0.31 -13.47
CA ALA A 190 -13.64 0.85 -13.77
C ALA A 190 -13.70 2.38 -13.65
N SER A 191 -12.77 2.98 -12.90
CA SER A 191 -12.67 4.43 -12.70
C SER A 191 -11.24 4.93 -12.76
N GLU A 192 -11.05 6.22 -13.08
CA GLU A 192 -9.72 6.86 -13.03
C GLU A 192 -9.15 6.85 -11.61
N LYS A 193 -10.00 6.96 -10.59
CA LYS A 193 -9.56 6.85 -9.19
C LYS A 193 -9.03 5.46 -8.90
N GLU A 194 -9.71 4.42 -9.36
CA GLU A 194 -9.22 3.05 -9.24
C GLU A 194 -7.89 2.85 -9.95
N ARG A 195 -7.76 3.38 -11.18
CA ARG A 195 -6.48 3.38 -11.90
C ARG A 195 -5.38 4.04 -11.08
N ASN A 196 -5.63 5.22 -10.52
CA ASN A 196 -4.63 5.94 -9.70
C ASN A 196 -4.19 5.15 -8.46
N ARG A 197 -5.05 4.31 -7.88
CA ARG A 197 -4.69 3.46 -6.74
C ARG A 197 -3.71 2.34 -7.09
N ARG A 198 -3.67 1.95 -8.36
CA ARG A 198 -2.83 0.89 -8.92
C ARG A 198 -1.56 1.42 -9.59
N MET A 199 -1.39 2.73 -9.63
CA MET A 199 -0.24 3.37 -10.25
C MET A 199 0.89 3.62 -9.25
N TRP A 200 2.08 3.23 -9.67
CA TRP A 200 3.31 3.21 -8.88
C TRP A 200 4.45 3.87 -9.66
N ALA A 201 5.25 4.67 -8.97
CA ALA A 201 6.52 5.16 -9.47
C ALA A 201 7.66 4.48 -8.72
N LEU A 202 8.66 4.05 -9.48
CA LEU A 202 9.89 3.50 -8.92
C LEU A 202 10.92 4.63 -8.85
N LEU A 203 11.47 4.86 -7.66
CA LEU A 203 12.45 5.92 -7.42
C LEU A 203 13.81 5.26 -7.16
N PRO A 204 14.68 5.14 -8.18
CA PRO A 204 16.01 4.55 -8.02
C PRO A 204 16.85 5.37 -7.05
N ILE A 205 17.62 4.68 -6.22
CA ILE A 205 18.61 5.29 -5.36
C ILE A 205 19.95 5.22 -6.10
N ALA A 206 20.53 6.39 -6.37
CA ALA A 206 21.80 6.48 -7.06
C ALA A 206 22.93 6.08 -6.10
N ASP A 207 23.84 5.24 -6.58
CA ASP A 207 25.12 4.98 -5.95
C ASP A 207 26.00 6.24 -5.91
#